data_AF-A0A7X6TXN6-F1
#
_entry.id   AF-A0A7X6TXN6-F1
#
_cell.length_a   1.000
_cell.length_b   1.000
_cell.length_c   1.000
_cell.angle_alpha   90.00
_cell.angle_beta   90.00
_cell.angle_gamma   90.00
#
_symmetry.space_group_name_H-M   'P 1'
#
loop_
_entity.id
_entity.type
_entity.pdbx_description
1 polymer ?
#
loop_
_entity_poly.entity_id
_entity_poly.type
_entity_poly.pdbx_seq_one_letter_code
_entity_poly.pdbx_strand_id
1 'polypeptide(L)'
;MLIRDMFIKPIDRDIKGVIKVGQADEENVKQELEEFVVTRELQRHLADFFSSYKRGINGYTDKMGVWIAGFFGSGKSHFLKILSYLLENREVDGKRA
;
A
#
# COMPACT_ATOMS: atom_id res chain seq x y z
N MET A 1 27.11 5.29 -22.26
CA MET A 1 25.87 5.40 -21.47
C MET A 1 24.87 4.42 -22.05
N LEU A 2 24.45 3.41 -21.29
CA LEU A 2 23.42 2.48 -21.74
C LEU A 2 22.05 3.00 -21.30
N ILE A 3 20.99 2.75 -22.08
CA ILE A 3 19.63 3.21 -21.76
C ILE A 3 19.20 2.71 -20.37
N ARG A 4 19.62 1.49 -19.99
CA ARG A 4 19.34 0.91 -18.67
C ARG A 4 19.87 1.75 -17.50
N ASP A 5 20.93 2.52 -17.72
CA ASP A 5 21.56 3.34 -16.69
C ASP A 5 20.76 4.62 -16.40
N MET A 6 19.72 4.93 -17.20
CA MET A 6 18.82 6.08 -16.99
C MET A 6 17.73 5.80 -15.94
N PHE A 7 17.50 4.55 -15.58
CA PHE A 7 16.42 4.17 -14.67
C PHE A 7 16.90 4.14 -13.23
N ILE A 8 16.06 4.63 -12.30
CA ILE A 8 16.34 4.62 -10.86
C ILE A 8 16.43 3.18 -10.32
N LYS A 9 15.66 2.25 -10.89
CA LYS A 9 15.60 0.84 -10.48
C LYS A 9 16.05 -0.08 -11.62
N PRO A 10 16.60 -1.27 -11.32
CA PRO A 10 16.95 -2.26 -12.33
C PRO A 10 15.75 -2.62 -13.22
N ILE A 11 15.94 -2.63 -14.53
CA ILE A 11 14.85 -2.88 -15.50
C ILE A 11 14.45 -4.35 -15.62
N ASP A 12 15.30 -5.26 -15.13
CA ASP A 12 15.19 -6.71 -15.19
C ASP A 12 14.68 -7.34 -13.88
N ARG A 13 14.33 -6.52 -12.89
CA ARG A 13 13.73 -6.99 -11.63
C ARG A 13 12.38 -7.66 -11.88
N ASP A 14 12.10 -8.74 -11.15
CA ASP A 14 10.79 -9.40 -11.19
C ASP A 14 9.72 -8.47 -10.62
N ILE A 15 8.57 -8.33 -11.28
CA ILE A 15 7.46 -7.49 -10.79
C ILE A 15 6.21 -8.37 -10.76
N LYS A 16 5.62 -8.53 -9.57
CA LYS A 16 4.36 -9.26 -9.43
C LYS A 16 3.22 -8.45 -10.06
N GLY A 17 2.76 -8.88 -11.23
CA GLY A 17 1.66 -8.23 -11.95
C GLY A 17 0.29 -8.38 -11.29
N VAL A 18 0.14 -9.28 -10.32
CA VAL A 18 -1.13 -9.54 -9.62
C VAL A 18 -0.91 -9.54 -8.12
N ILE A 19 -1.60 -8.64 -7.43
CA ILE A 19 -1.63 -8.59 -5.98
C ILE A 19 -2.48 -9.75 -5.45
N LYS A 20 -1.87 -10.67 -4.71
CA LYS A 20 -2.56 -11.76 -4.00
C LYS A 20 -2.52 -11.51 -2.49
N VAL A 21 -3.69 -11.47 -1.87
CA VAL A 21 -3.83 -11.33 -0.42
C VAL A 21 -3.56 -12.68 0.23
N GLY A 22 -2.66 -12.74 1.23
CA GLY A 22 -2.30 -13.97 1.94
C GLY A 22 -0.97 -14.62 1.56
N GLN A 23 -0.28 -14.15 0.52
CA GLN A 23 1.15 -14.46 0.31
C GLN A 23 1.98 -13.47 1.12
N ALA A 24 2.63 -13.96 2.18
CA ALA A 24 3.21 -13.14 3.24
C ALA A 24 4.74 -13.25 3.34
N ASP A 25 5.43 -13.65 2.27
CA ASP A 25 6.90 -13.64 2.26
C ASP A 25 7.38 -12.20 2.45
N GLU A 26 8.24 -11.96 3.45
CA GLU A 26 8.73 -10.62 3.79
C GLU A 26 9.37 -9.90 2.62
N GLU A 27 10.08 -10.63 1.75
CA GLU A 27 10.70 -10.08 0.55
C GLU A 27 9.66 -9.49 -0.42
N ASN A 28 8.51 -10.18 -0.58
CA ASN A 28 7.40 -9.67 -1.39
C ASN A 28 6.78 -8.41 -0.75
N VAL A 29 6.62 -8.38 0.57
CA VAL A 29 6.07 -7.20 1.28
C VAL A 29 6.99 -5.99 1.11
N LYS A 30 8.30 -6.20 1.30
CA LYS A 30 9.31 -5.16 1.10
C LYS A 30 9.25 -4.59 -0.31
N GLN A 31 9.28 -5.47 -1.30
CA GLN A 31 9.26 -5.05 -2.69
C GLN A 31 7.96 -4.30 -3.03
N GLU A 32 6.79 -4.78 -2.57
CA GLU A 32 5.52 -4.09 -2.80
C GLU A 32 5.51 -2.68 -2.20
N LEU A 33 6.01 -2.51 -0.98
CA LEU A 33 6.14 -1.19 -0.33
C LEU A 33 7.12 -0.28 -1.09
N GLU A 34 8.25 -0.82 -1.57
CA GLU A 34 9.24 -0.06 -2.34
C GLU A 34 8.74 0.34 -3.74
N GLU A 35 7.87 -0.46 -4.35
CA GLU A 35 7.23 -0.16 -5.65
C GLU A 35 5.97 0.70 -5.52
N PHE A 36 5.43 0.88 -4.30
CA PHE A 36 4.22 1.67 -4.09
C PHE A 36 4.50 3.18 -4.15
N VAL A 37 4.13 3.79 -5.27
CA VAL A 37 4.29 5.24 -5.47
C VAL A 37 3.11 6.00 -4.90
N VAL A 38 3.35 6.79 -3.85
CA VAL A 38 2.34 7.66 -3.24
C VAL A 38 2.18 8.92 -4.08
N THR A 39 1.05 9.01 -4.79
CA THR A 39 0.64 10.23 -5.49
C THR A 39 -0.07 11.20 -4.54
N ARG A 40 -0.26 12.45 -4.96
CA ARG A 40 -1.05 13.43 -4.19
C ARG A 40 -2.48 12.98 -3.93
N GLU A 41 -3.07 12.24 -4.86
CA GLU A 41 -4.42 11.70 -4.71
C GLU A 41 -4.47 10.55 -3.69
N LEU A 42 -3.53 9.60 -3.78
CA LEU A 42 -3.40 8.53 -2.79
C LEU A 42 -3.16 9.08 -1.39
N GLN A 43 -2.34 10.13 -1.25
CA GLN A 43 -2.11 10.79 0.03
C GLN A 43 -3.42 11.34 0.63
N ARG A 44 -4.30 11.92 -0.18
CA ARG A 44 -5.63 12.37 0.29
C ARG A 44 -6.48 11.19 0.75
N HIS A 45 -6.52 10.10 -0.02
CA HIS A 45 -7.27 8.91 0.37
C HIS A 45 -6.77 8.25 1.66
N LEU A 46 -5.45 8.23 1.89
CA LEU A 46 -4.88 7.78 3.18
C LEU A 46 -5.32 8.69 4.32
N ALA A 47 -5.27 10.02 4.14
CA ALA A 47 -5.69 10.97 5.17
C ALA A 47 -7.19 10.83 5.50
N ASP A 48 -8.05 10.69 4.49
CA ASP A 48 -9.49 10.48 4.65
C ASP A 48 -9.79 9.17 5.38
N PHE A 49 -9.05 8.10 5.05
CA PHE A 49 -9.13 6.82 5.74
C PHE A 49 -8.77 6.97 7.23
N PHE A 50 -7.59 7.50 7.55
CA PHE A 50 -7.12 7.59 8.93
C PHE A 50 -7.93 8.55 9.79
N SER A 51 -8.43 9.66 9.21
CA SER A 51 -9.35 10.58 9.91
C SER A 51 -10.64 9.87 10.31
N SER A 52 -11.16 9.00 9.44
CA SER A 52 -12.30 8.15 9.74
C SER A 52 -11.93 7.10 10.80
N TYR A 53 -10.87 6.33 10.57
CA TYR A 53 -10.43 5.25 11.46
C TYR A 53 -10.17 5.71 12.90
N LYS A 54 -9.55 6.89 13.09
CA LYS A 54 -9.28 7.49 14.41
C LYS A 54 -10.54 7.67 15.26
N ARG A 55 -11.70 7.93 14.64
CA ARG A 55 -12.98 8.07 15.36
C ARG A 55 -13.40 6.77 16.06
N GLY A 56 -13.03 5.62 15.51
CA GLY A 56 -13.28 4.29 16.11
C GLY A 56 -12.28 3.87 17.18
N ILE A 57 -11.12 4.54 17.27
CA ILE A 57 -10.13 4.28 18.33
C ILE A 57 -10.49 5.05 19.61
N ASN A 58 -10.90 6.32 19.46
CA ASN A 58 -11.14 7.22 20.59
C ASN A 58 -12.53 7.04 21.26
N GLY A 59 -13.29 6.04 20.86
CA GLY A 59 -14.62 5.73 21.41
C GLY A 59 -15.22 4.48 20.76
N TYR A 60 -16.23 3.89 21.38
CA TYR A 60 -16.95 2.74 20.81
C TYR A 60 -17.99 3.22 19.79
N THR A 61 -17.84 2.85 18.52
CA THR A 61 -18.81 3.11 17.46
C THR A 61 -18.86 1.96 16.46
N ASP A 62 -20.06 1.45 16.20
CA ASP A 62 -20.37 0.47 15.15
C ASP A 62 -20.70 1.13 13.80
N LYS A 63 -20.73 2.47 13.75
CA LYS A 63 -21.08 3.27 12.57
C LYS A 63 -19.86 3.67 11.74
N MET A 64 -18.95 2.73 11.52
CA MET A 64 -17.69 2.98 10.80
C MET A 64 -17.53 2.00 9.63
N GLY A 65 -17.35 2.55 8.43
CA GLY A 65 -17.07 1.79 7.22
C GLY A 65 -16.31 2.65 6.21
N VAL A 66 -15.46 2.01 5.42
CA VAL A 66 -14.72 2.65 4.33
C VAL A 66 -15.08 1.94 3.04
N TRP A 67 -15.44 2.72 2.02
CA TRP A 67 -15.73 2.22 0.67
C TRP A 67 -14.63 2.65 -0.29
N ILE A 68 -13.92 1.68 -0.87
CA ILE A 68 -12.88 1.93 -1.88
C ILE A 68 -13.47 1.65 -3.26
N ALA A 69 -13.77 2.70 -4.02
CA ALA A 69 -14.34 2.63 -5.36
C ALA A 69 -13.36 3.11 -6.44
N GLY A 70 -13.56 2.66 -7.68
CA GLY A 70 -12.70 3.02 -8.81
C GLY A 70 -12.74 1.99 -9.95
N PHE A 71 -12.34 2.39 -11.15
CA PHE A 71 -12.36 1.56 -12.37
C PHE A 71 -11.43 0.34 -12.27
N PHE A 72 -11.57 -0.63 -13.18
CA PHE A 72 -10.63 -1.77 -13.26
C PHE A 72 -9.20 -1.25 -13.49
N GLY A 73 -8.21 -1.86 -12.83
CA GLY A 73 -6.80 -1.43 -12.92
C GLY A 73 -6.43 -0.18 -12.10
N SER A 74 -7.37 0.49 -11.41
CA SER A 74 -7.09 1.70 -10.60
C SER A 74 -6.30 1.45 -9.29
N GLY A 75 -5.85 0.23 -9.02
CA GLY A 75 -5.04 -0.07 -7.84
C GLY A 75 -5.80 -0.27 -6.52
N LYS A 76 -7.14 -0.36 -6.52
CA LYS A 76 -7.96 -0.55 -5.29
C LYS A 76 -7.46 -1.66 -4.35
N SER A 77 -7.22 -2.87 -4.89
CA SER A 77 -6.76 -4.00 -4.09
C SER A 77 -5.33 -3.79 -3.58
N HIS A 78 -4.48 -3.12 -4.37
CA HIS A 78 -3.12 -2.77 -3.94
C HIS A 78 -3.17 -1.76 -2.79
N PHE A 79 -3.99 -0.71 -2.92
CA PHE A 79 -4.21 0.28 -1.87
C PHE A 79 -4.70 -0.35 -0.56
N LEU A 80 -5.68 -1.27 -0.64
CA LEU A 80 -6.16 -2.01 0.53
C LEU A 80 -5.06 -2.88 1.17
N LYS A 81 -4.19 -3.50 0.37
CA LYS A 81 -3.07 -4.30 0.89
C LYS A 81 -2.03 -3.42 1.59
N ILE A 82 -1.68 -2.26 1.02
CA ILE A 82 -0.81 -1.29 1.69
C ILE A 82 -1.43 -0.82 3.01
N LEU A 83 -2.71 -0.46 3.02
CA LEU A 83 -3.42 -0.11 4.26
C LEU A 83 -3.33 -1.22 5.31
N SER A 84 -3.44 -2.49 4.91
CA SER A 84 -3.31 -3.60 5.87
C SER A 84 -1.91 -3.67 6.49
N TYR A 85 -0.84 -3.45 5.72
CA TYR A 85 0.53 -3.42 6.25
C TYR A 85 0.74 -2.26 7.24
N LEU A 86 0.22 -1.07 6.91
CA LEU A 86 0.29 0.10 7.79
C LEU A 86 -0.48 -0.13 9.10
N LEU A 87 -1.68 -0.71 9.03
CA LEU A 87 -2.52 -0.96 10.20
C LEU A 87 -2.00 -2.09 11.10
N GLU A 88 -1.39 -3.11 10.51
CA GLU A 88 -0.70 -4.17 11.23
C GLU A 88 0.56 -3.63 11.96
N ASN A 89 1.04 -2.44 11.59
CA ASN A 89 2.31 -1.89 12.05
C ASN A 89 3.45 -2.90 11.84
N ARG A 90 3.43 -3.57 10.68
CA ARG A 90 4.32 -4.67 10.37
C ARG A 90 5.76 -4.17 10.29
N GLU A 91 6.69 -4.94 10.86
CA GLU A 91 8.11 -4.68 10.70
C GLU A 91 8.59 -5.26 9.37
N VAL A 92 9.23 -4.43 8.54
CA VAL A 92 9.74 -4.78 7.22
C VAL A 92 11.08 -4.10 7.04
N ASP A 93 12.13 -4.87 6.74
CA ASP A 93 13.50 -4.35 6.54
C ASP A 93 14.02 -3.52 7.73
N GLY A 94 13.67 -3.93 8.96
CA GLY A 94 14.02 -3.24 10.20
C GLY A 94 13.31 -1.88 10.41
N LYS A 95 12.29 -1.57 9.60
CA LYS A 95 11.43 -0.39 9.73
C LYS A 95 10.01 -0.82 10.03
N ARG A 96 9.32 -0.02 10.85
CA ARG A 96 7.90 -0.22 11.11
C ARG A 96 7.06 0.73 10.27
N ALA A 97 5.90 0.22 9.87
CA ALA A 97 4.96 0.90 8.99
C ALA A 97 4.22 2.06 9.68
#